data_AF-A0A7C5JF07-F1
#
_entry.id   AF-A0A7C5JF07-F1
#
_cell.length_a   1.000
_cell.length_b   1.000
_cell.length_c   1.000
_cell.angle_alpha   90.00
_cell.angle_beta   90.00
_cell.angle_gamma   90.00
#
_symmetry.space_group_name_H-M   'P 1'
#
loop_
_entity.id
_entity.type
_entity.pdbx_description
1 polymer ?
#
loop_
_entity_poly.entity_id
_entity_poly.type
_entity_poly.pdbx_seq_one_letter_code
_entity_poly.pdbx_strand_id
1 'polypeptide(L)'
;MDYTTKIIFLFFTLFLIIGCKNIESENHRILIIYDVTGSTQSNLPNADKVLKDIAKIYDLSDKNEMDNYIHDGFEIGFTFLDELSDARTIRKTLKPAKGTTAEVNPKKRKRLIKDYSESIHEMIGKALTGTPADRPMSKIYAKLCKALNKEAGQNADTRHVIIYTDLLENSELAKFYNPKTLQQAAQAPVEFSKKHLESFCQFGDLSAITIHLYPYRTAGTDAFINQAEKFWVTLLENHGATVKVNP
;
A
#
# COMPACT_ATOMS: atom_id res chain seq x y z
N MET A 1 -19.17 59.47 -5.12
CA MET A 1 -18.95 58.23 -4.35
C MET A 1 -17.99 58.58 -3.23
N ASP A 2 -18.46 58.50 -1.99
CA ASP A 2 -17.73 58.98 -0.81
C ASP A 2 -16.49 58.10 -0.54
N TYR A 3 -15.46 58.66 0.11
CA TYR A 3 -14.19 57.97 0.35
C TYR A 3 -14.40 56.68 1.16
N THR A 4 -15.35 56.74 2.09
CA THR A 4 -15.82 55.61 2.91
C THR A 4 -16.41 54.49 2.05
N THR A 5 -17.19 54.83 1.02
CA THR A 5 -17.79 53.86 0.10
C THR A 5 -16.73 53.13 -0.73
N LYS A 6 -15.65 53.84 -1.13
CA LYS A 6 -14.52 53.23 -1.85
C LYS A 6 -13.74 52.25 -0.98
N ILE A 7 -13.51 52.58 0.29
CA ILE A 7 -12.79 51.72 1.24
C ILE A 7 -13.59 50.45 1.55
N ILE A 8 -14.90 50.56 1.76
CA ILE A 8 -15.78 49.40 1.99
C ILE A 8 -15.79 48.48 0.77
N PHE A 9 -15.89 49.04 -0.44
CA PHE A 9 -15.88 48.25 -1.67
C PHE A 9 -14.55 47.51 -1.86
N LEU A 10 -13.42 48.17 -1.58
CA LEU A 10 -12.08 47.58 -1.64
C LEU A 10 -11.93 46.41 -0.66
N PHE A 11 -12.36 46.59 0.60
CA PHE A 11 -12.34 45.52 1.60
C PHE A 11 -13.23 44.34 1.21
N PHE A 12 -14.41 44.60 0.65
CA PHE A 12 -15.33 43.55 0.20
C PHE A 12 -14.75 42.75 -0.98
N THR A 13 -14.12 43.42 -1.96
CA THR A 13 -13.39 42.73 -3.04
C THR A 13 -12.19 41.94 -2.52
N LEU A 14 -11.46 42.43 -1.52
CA LEU A 14 -10.33 41.71 -0.94
C LEU A 14 -10.79 40.42 -0.21
N PHE A 15 -11.92 40.49 0.50
CA PHE A 15 -12.52 39.32 1.15
C PHE A 15 -13.02 38.27 0.16
N LEU A 16 -13.55 38.67 -0.99
CA LEU A 16 -14.01 37.74 -2.03
C LEU A 16 -12.87 36.97 -2.70
N ILE A 17 -11.67 37.55 -2.81
CA ILE A 17 -10.51 36.89 -3.44
C ILE A 17 -9.88 35.85 -2.49
N ILE A 18 -9.97 36.02 -1.17
CA ILE A 18 -9.40 35.08 -0.18
C ILE A 18 -10.31 33.83 0.00
N GLY A 19 -11.57 33.89 -0.43
CA GLY A 19 -12.55 32.81 -0.26
C GLY A 19 -12.45 31.63 -1.23
N CYS A 20 -11.72 31.76 -2.33
CA CYS A 20 -11.49 30.64 -3.26
C CYS A 20 -10.22 29.87 -2.88
N LYS A 21 -10.27 29.11 -1.78
CA LYS A 21 -9.36 27.97 -1.63
C LYS A 21 -9.80 26.90 -2.62
N ASN A 22 -9.05 26.74 -3.70
CA ASN A 22 -9.09 25.50 -4.46
C ASN A 22 -8.65 24.39 -3.49
N ILE A 23 -9.59 23.56 -3.05
CA ILE A 23 -9.25 22.32 -2.36
C ILE A 23 -8.62 21.45 -3.44
N GLU A 24 -7.29 21.46 -3.52
CA GLU A 24 -6.57 20.48 -4.32
C GLU A 24 -6.85 19.11 -3.70
N SER A 25 -7.41 18.21 -4.50
CA SER A 25 -7.62 16.84 -4.07
C SER A 25 -6.28 16.17 -3.90
N GLU A 26 -6.04 15.61 -2.71
CA GLU A 26 -4.96 14.66 -2.48
C GLU A 26 -5.19 13.39 -3.31
N ASN A 27 -4.11 12.77 -3.77
CA ASN A 27 -4.11 11.48 -4.46
C ASN A 27 -3.45 10.44 -3.57
N HIS A 28 -4.24 9.50 -3.10
CA HIS A 28 -3.81 8.40 -2.27
C HIS A 28 -3.62 7.15 -3.10
N ARG A 29 -2.54 6.42 -2.84
CA ARG A 29 -2.22 5.17 -3.54
C ARG A 29 -1.91 4.07 -2.55
N ILE A 30 -2.59 2.93 -2.72
CA ILE A 30 -2.32 1.71 -1.96
C ILE A 30 -1.94 0.61 -2.93
N LEU A 31 -0.81 -0.06 -2.68
CA LEU A 31 -0.50 -1.34 -3.32
C LEU A 31 -0.63 -2.46 -2.29
N ILE A 32 -1.45 -3.46 -2.61
CA ILE A 32 -1.60 -4.69 -1.83
C ILE A 32 -0.76 -5.78 -2.49
N ILE A 33 0.13 -6.41 -1.71
CA ILE A 33 0.99 -7.50 -2.14
C ILE A 33 0.68 -8.73 -1.30
N TYR A 34 0.35 -9.83 -1.96
CA TYR A 34 0.09 -11.12 -1.33
C TYR A 34 1.19 -12.10 -1.67
N ASP A 35 1.90 -12.59 -0.66
CA ASP A 35 2.68 -13.81 -0.76
C ASP A 35 1.74 -15.01 -0.58
N VAL A 36 1.77 -15.94 -1.53
CA VAL A 36 0.96 -17.16 -1.46
C VAL A 36 1.82 -18.42 -1.23
N THR A 37 3.14 -18.25 -1.09
CA THR A 37 4.08 -19.34 -0.81
C THR A 37 3.81 -19.96 0.55
N GLY A 38 3.73 -21.29 0.63
CA GLY A 38 3.52 -22.03 1.89
C GLY A 38 2.19 -21.72 2.60
N SER A 39 1.35 -20.85 2.03
CA SER A 39 0.05 -20.49 2.57
C SER A 39 -0.98 -21.54 2.14
N THR A 40 -1.79 -22.00 3.09
CA THR A 40 -3.10 -22.56 2.74
C THR A 40 -4.00 -21.39 2.37
N GLN A 41 -4.92 -21.57 1.41
CA GLN A 41 -5.86 -20.52 0.99
C GLN A 41 -6.66 -19.92 2.17
N SER A 42 -6.75 -20.64 3.29
CA SER A 42 -7.34 -20.19 4.56
C SER A 42 -6.56 -19.12 5.31
N ASN A 43 -5.26 -18.97 5.06
CA ASN A 43 -4.39 -18.01 5.76
C ASN A 43 -4.28 -16.67 5.03
N LEU A 44 -4.72 -16.63 3.76
CA LEU A 44 -4.78 -15.39 3.00
C LEU A 44 -5.95 -14.54 3.50
N PRO A 45 -5.74 -13.24 3.76
CA PRO A 45 -6.83 -12.37 4.17
C PRO A 45 -7.87 -12.30 3.06
N ASN A 46 -9.15 -12.47 3.42
CA ASN A 46 -10.24 -12.21 2.49
C ASN A 46 -10.40 -10.69 2.25
N ALA A 47 -11.21 -10.33 1.25
CA ALA A 47 -11.45 -8.93 0.90
C ALA A 47 -11.93 -8.09 2.10
N ASP A 48 -12.81 -8.63 2.94
CA ASP A 48 -13.27 -7.95 4.15
C ASP A 48 -12.13 -7.59 5.13
N LYS A 49 -11.17 -8.51 5.34
CA LYS A 49 -10.01 -8.25 6.19
C LYS A 49 -9.12 -7.17 5.59
N VAL A 50 -8.87 -7.19 4.29
CA VAL A 50 -8.09 -6.15 3.60
C VAL A 50 -8.74 -4.78 3.74
N LEU A 51 -10.04 -4.69 3.51
CA LEU A 51 -10.76 -3.42 3.65
C LEU A 51 -10.71 -2.89 5.08
N LYS A 52 -10.78 -3.77 6.10
CA LYS A 52 -10.58 -3.38 7.50
C LYS A 52 -9.17 -2.86 7.75
N ASP A 53 -8.15 -3.49 7.17
CA ASP A 53 -6.76 -3.04 7.32
C ASP A 53 -6.54 -1.69 6.63
N ILE A 54 -7.11 -1.48 5.44
CA ILE A 54 -7.12 -0.17 4.77
C ILE A 54 -7.79 0.88 5.66
N ALA A 55 -8.95 0.57 6.26
CA ALA A 55 -9.65 1.49 7.14
C ALA A 55 -8.79 1.91 8.35
N LYS A 56 -8.08 0.96 8.97
CA LYS A 56 -7.15 1.26 10.07
C LYS A 56 -6.00 2.17 9.68
N ILE A 57 -5.46 2.05 8.47
CA ILE A 57 -4.35 2.89 7.99
C ILE A 57 -4.72 4.38 8.03
N TYR A 58 -6.01 4.69 7.89
CA TYR A 58 -6.56 6.04 7.93
C TYR A 58 -7.29 6.35 9.23
N ASP A 59 -7.03 5.59 10.30
CA ASP A 59 -7.62 5.76 11.64
C ASP A 59 -9.16 5.78 11.63
N LEU A 60 -9.77 5.01 10.75
CA LEU A 60 -11.22 4.87 10.65
C LEU A 60 -11.72 3.79 11.61
N SER A 61 -12.82 4.07 12.30
CA SER A 61 -13.36 3.21 13.35
C SER A 61 -14.08 1.97 12.80
N ASP A 62 -14.53 2.01 11.54
CA ASP A 62 -15.19 0.89 10.84
C ASP A 62 -14.96 0.96 9.31
N LYS A 63 -15.05 -0.19 8.62
CA LYS A 63 -15.05 -0.26 7.14
C LYS A 63 -16.18 0.54 6.50
N ASN A 64 -17.30 0.73 7.20
CA ASN A 64 -18.41 1.56 6.74
C ASN A 64 -18.07 3.06 6.73
N GLU A 65 -17.02 3.47 7.46
CA GLU A 65 -16.47 4.83 7.38
C GLU A 65 -15.53 4.99 6.19
N MET A 66 -15.05 3.90 5.58
CA MET A 66 -14.23 3.96 4.37
C MET A 66 -14.99 4.62 3.21
N ASP A 67 -16.29 4.35 3.08
CA ASP A 67 -17.17 5.04 2.12
C ASP A 67 -17.31 6.54 2.43
N ASN A 68 -17.10 6.92 3.69
CA ASN A 68 -17.07 8.31 4.13
C ASN A 68 -15.66 8.88 4.16
N TYR A 69 -14.58 8.14 3.90
CA TYR A 69 -13.19 8.61 3.90
C TYR A 69 -12.58 8.63 2.50
N ILE A 70 -13.07 7.78 1.59
CA ILE A 70 -12.73 7.82 0.18
C ILE A 70 -13.35 9.08 -0.39
N HIS A 71 -12.65 10.20 -0.20
CA HIS A 71 -13.18 11.51 -0.49
C HIS A 71 -12.88 11.86 -1.93
N ASP A 72 -11.61 11.82 -2.34
CA ASP A 72 -11.16 12.16 -3.69
C ASP A 72 -9.78 11.55 -4.00
N GLY A 73 -9.56 11.13 -5.25
CA GLY A 73 -8.26 10.65 -5.73
C GLY A 73 -7.72 9.41 -5.01
N PHE A 74 -8.27 8.23 -5.29
CA PHE A 74 -7.83 7.00 -4.64
C PHE A 74 -7.47 5.93 -5.66
N GLU A 75 -6.31 5.29 -5.53
CA GLU A 75 -5.97 4.12 -6.33
C GLU A 75 -5.57 2.95 -5.42
N ILE A 76 -6.20 1.80 -5.67
CA ILE A 76 -5.78 0.52 -5.07
C ILE A 76 -5.27 -0.40 -6.18
N GLY A 77 -4.02 -0.83 -6.03
CA GLY A 77 -3.42 -1.91 -6.78
C GLY A 77 -3.40 -3.19 -5.96
N PHE A 78 -3.51 -4.33 -6.63
CA PHE A 78 -3.37 -5.66 -6.05
C PHE A 78 -2.44 -6.51 -6.92
N THR A 79 -1.49 -7.21 -6.30
CA THR A 79 -0.59 -8.14 -7.01
C THR A 79 -0.19 -9.29 -6.10
N PHE A 80 0.13 -10.44 -6.70
CA PHE A 80 0.81 -11.50 -5.98
C PHE A 80 2.32 -11.32 -6.05
N LEU A 81 2.99 -11.69 -4.97
CA LEU A 81 4.44 -11.67 -4.87
C LEU A 81 5.05 -12.66 -5.88
N ASP A 82 4.40 -13.80 -6.06
CA ASP A 82 4.91 -14.90 -6.89
C ASP A 82 4.63 -14.69 -8.39
N GLU A 83 3.91 -13.66 -8.79
CA GLU A 83 3.55 -13.44 -10.19
C GLU A 83 4.77 -13.08 -11.05
N LEU A 84 4.97 -13.81 -12.14
CA LEU A 84 6.15 -13.66 -13.00
C LEU A 84 6.17 -12.35 -13.79
N SER A 85 5.02 -11.67 -13.96
CA SER A 85 4.88 -10.46 -14.78
C SER A 85 4.12 -9.36 -14.07
N ASP A 86 4.66 -8.14 -14.13
CA ASP A 86 4.06 -6.91 -13.61
C ASP A 86 2.74 -6.53 -14.31
N ALA A 87 2.44 -7.15 -15.47
CA ALA A 87 1.20 -6.94 -16.21
C ALA A 87 -0.04 -7.49 -15.50
N ARG A 88 0.14 -8.21 -14.40
CA ARG A 88 -0.95 -8.82 -13.63
C ARG A 88 -1.41 -8.02 -12.42
N THR A 89 -0.75 -6.91 -12.10
CA THR A 89 -1.26 -6.00 -11.06
C THR A 89 -2.63 -5.46 -11.49
N ILE A 90 -3.67 -5.80 -10.75
CA ILE A 90 -5.03 -5.30 -10.98
C ILE A 90 -5.14 -3.97 -10.25
N ARG A 91 -5.62 -2.92 -10.93
CA ARG A 91 -5.77 -1.58 -10.35
C ARG A 91 -7.19 -1.08 -10.49
N LYS A 92 -7.66 -0.42 -9.44
CA LYS A 92 -8.91 0.34 -9.41
C LYS A 92 -8.59 1.76 -9.00
N THR A 93 -9.13 2.72 -9.73
CA THR A 93 -8.92 4.14 -9.48
C THR A 93 -10.26 4.84 -9.35
N LEU A 94 -10.44 5.54 -8.23
CA LEU A 94 -11.48 6.54 -8.07
C LEU A 94 -10.87 7.91 -8.37
N LYS A 95 -11.27 8.50 -9.49
CA LYS A 95 -10.82 9.85 -9.84
C LYS A 95 -11.34 10.88 -8.83
N PRO A 96 -10.54 11.92 -8.55
CA PRO A 96 -11.00 13.04 -7.73
C PRO A 96 -12.14 13.78 -8.43
N ALA A 97 -13.10 14.31 -7.68
CA ALA A 97 -14.14 15.15 -8.23
C ALA A 97 -13.52 16.47 -8.71
N LYS A 98 -13.50 16.71 -10.03
CA LYS A 98 -12.93 17.94 -10.59
C LYS A 98 -14.07 18.85 -11.06
N GLY A 99 -14.53 19.73 -10.16
CA GLY A 99 -15.09 21.05 -10.47
C GLY A 99 -16.28 21.16 -11.44
N THR A 100 -16.86 20.08 -11.93
CA THR A 100 -18.08 20.12 -12.76
C THR A 100 -19.30 19.79 -11.91
N THR A 101 -20.39 20.53 -12.09
CA THR A 101 -21.63 20.42 -11.29
C THR A 101 -22.23 19.00 -11.25
N ALA A 102 -21.91 18.16 -12.24
CA ALA A 102 -22.31 16.75 -12.27
C ALA A 102 -21.42 15.82 -11.43
N GLU A 103 -20.16 16.17 -11.16
CA GLU A 103 -19.23 15.42 -10.28
C GLU A 103 -19.30 15.90 -8.82
N VAL A 104 -19.76 17.14 -8.61
CA VAL A 104 -19.99 17.74 -7.29
C VAL A 104 -21.35 17.32 -6.68
N ASN A 105 -22.21 16.60 -7.42
CA ASN A 105 -23.47 16.11 -6.86
C ASN A 105 -23.21 15.09 -5.73
N PRO A 106 -23.56 15.39 -4.46
CA PRO A 106 -23.19 14.55 -3.33
C PRO A 106 -23.79 13.14 -3.39
N LYS A 107 -25.01 12.99 -3.94
CA LYS A 107 -25.66 11.69 -4.08
C LYS A 107 -24.96 10.83 -5.13
N LYS A 108 -24.57 11.44 -6.27
CA LYS A 108 -23.83 10.74 -7.32
C LYS A 108 -22.42 10.38 -6.85
N ARG A 109 -21.75 11.27 -6.11
CA ARG A 109 -20.43 10.99 -5.54
C ARG A 109 -20.48 9.84 -4.53
N LYS A 110 -21.46 9.85 -3.61
CA LYS A 110 -21.66 8.75 -2.66
C LYS A 110 -21.88 7.41 -3.36
N ARG A 111 -22.66 7.38 -4.45
CA ARG A 111 -22.83 6.17 -5.26
C ARG A 111 -21.52 5.71 -5.91
N LEU A 112 -20.75 6.62 -6.50
CA LEU A 112 -19.45 6.29 -7.10
C LEU A 112 -18.47 5.69 -6.08
N ILE A 113 -18.43 6.25 -4.86
CA ILE A 113 -17.59 5.72 -3.79
C ILE A 113 -18.03 4.31 -3.41
N LYS A 114 -19.35 4.09 -3.25
CA LYS A 114 -19.90 2.77 -2.95
C LYS A 114 -19.57 1.75 -4.06
N ASP A 115 -19.81 2.11 -5.32
CA ASP A 115 -19.52 1.25 -6.48
C ASP A 115 -18.01 0.95 -6.55
N TYR A 116 -17.16 1.92 -6.20
CA TYR A 116 -15.70 1.73 -6.11
C TYR A 116 -15.32 0.76 -4.98
N SER A 117 -15.89 0.92 -3.79
CA SER A 117 -15.74 0.02 -2.63
C SER A 117 -16.10 -1.42 -2.97
N GLU A 118 -17.26 -1.62 -3.60
CA GLU A 118 -17.72 -2.92 -4.10
C GLU A 118 -16.75 -3.48 -5.17
N SER A 119 -16.21 -2.63 -6.05
CA SER A 119 -15.26 -3.06 -7.08
C SER A 119 -13.91 -3.53 -6.53
N ILE A 120 -13.46 -2.98 -5.39
CA ILE A 120 -12.25 -3.44 -4.69
C ILE A 120 -12.53 -4.82 -4.09
N HIS A 121 -13.68 -4.98 -3.45
CA HIS A 121 -14.09 -6.25 -2.87
C HIS A 121 -14.15 -7.35 -3.95
N GLU A 122 -14.75 -7.05 -5.09
CA GLU A 122 -14.81 -7.95 -6.24
C GLU A 122 -13.42 -8.24 -6.82
N MET A 123 -12.56 -7.22 -6.96
CA MET A 123 -11.19 -7.37 -7.45
C MET A 123 -10.39 -8.36 -6.60
N ILE A 124 -10.39 -8.15 -5.27
CA ILE A 124 -9.65 -9.02 -4.34
C ILE A 124 -10.28 -10.42 -4.33
N GLY A 125 -11.61 -10.52 -4.26
CA GLY A 125 -12.32 -11.81 -4.27
C GLY A 125 -12.01 -12.64 -5.52
N LYS A 126 -12.02 -12.02 -6.70
CA LYS A 126 -11.67 -12.69 -7.97
C LYS A 126 -10.20 -13.09 -8.03
N ALA A 127 -9.30 -12.25 -7.54
CA ALA A 127 -7.88 -12.58 -7.53
C ALA A 127 -7.60 -13.81 -6.64
N LEU A 128 -8.31 -13.94 -5.52
CA LEU A 128 -8.13 -15.06 -4.58
C LEU A 128 -8.77 -16.38 -5.06
N THR A 129 -9.86 -16.34 -5.82
CA THR A 129 -10.48 -17.57 -6.35
C THR A 129 -9.73 -18.17 -7.54
N GLY A 130 -8.99 -17.36 -8.30
CA GLY A 130 -8.24 -17.79 -9.48
C GLY A 130 -6.80 -18.23 -9.22
N THR A 131 -6.30 -18.15 -7.99
CA THR A 131 -4.88 -18.35 -7.68
C THR A 131 -4.62 -19.75 -7.14
N PRO A 132 -3.71 -20.53 -7.75
CA PRO A 132 -3.26 -21.80 -7.17
C PRO A 132 -2.60 -21.52 -5.82
N ALA A 133 -3.14 -22.12 -4.76
CA ALA A 133 -2.45 -22.20 -3.48
C ALA A 133 -1.19 -23.08 -3.64
N ASP A 134 -0.18 -22.82 -2.81
CA ASP A 134 1.01 -23.67 -2.65
C ASP A 134 2.04 -23.63 -3.79
N ARG A 135 2.75 -22.49 -3.90
CA ARG A 135 3.97 -22.42 -4.72
C ARG A 135 5.20 -22.80 -3.90
N PRO A 136 6.15 -23.58 -4.45
CA PRO A 136 7.25 -24.16 -3.66
C PRO A 136 8.43 -23.20 -3.37
N MET A 137 8.47 -22.01 -3.97
CA MET A 137 9.56 -21.04 -3.81
C MET A 137 9.03 -19.62 -3.59
N SER A 138 9.48 -18.97 -2.52
CA SER A 138 9.17 -17.57 -2.21
C SER A 138 10.33 -16.68 -2.65
N LYS A 139 10.12 -15.87 -3.69
CA LYS A 139 11.12 -14.91 -4.21
C LYS A 139 10.76 -13.50 -3.73
N ILE A 140 10.70 -13.32 -2.42
CA ILE A 140 10.27 -12.09 -1.74
C ILE A 140 11.06 -10.87 -2.22
N TYR A 141 12.38 -10.94 -2.08
CA TYR A 141 13.28 -9.81 -2.31
C TYR A 141 13.15 -9.23 -3.73
N ALA A 142 13.33 -10.10 -4.73
CA ALA A 142 13.34 -9.73 -6.14
C ALA A 142 12.07 -8.99 -6.56
N LYS A 143 10.94 -9.41 -5.99
CA LYS A 143 9.61 -8.93 -6.36
C LYS A 143 9.23 -7.70 -5.57
N LEU A 144 9.52 -7.71 -4.28
CA LEU A 144 9.35 -6.55 -3.43
C LEU A 144 10.19 -5.37 -3.94
N CYS A 145 11.45 -5.60 -4.30
CA CYS A 145 12.32 -4.56 -4.86
C CYS A 145 11.75 -3.92 -6.12
N LYS A 146 11.28 -4.72 -7.08
CA LYS A 146 10.66 -4.20 -8.30
C LYS A 146 9.37 -3.43 -8.02
N ALA A 147 8.50 -3.98 -7.17
CA ALA A 147 7.23 -3.37 -6.82
C ALA A 147 7.43 -2.02 -6.10
N LEU A 148 8.30 -1.99 -5.09
CA LEU A 148 8.56 -0.77 -4.31
C LEU A 148 9.26 0.30 -5.13
N ASN A 149 10.24 -0.05 -5.97
CA ASN A 149 10.88 0.93 -6.87
C ASN A 149 9.88 1.53 -7.86
N LYS A 150 8.95 0.71 -8.36
CA LYS A 150 7.88 1.19 -9.25
C LYS A 150 6.93 2.12 -8.51
N GLU A 151 6.49 1.76 -7.31
CA GLU A 151 5.60 2.59 -6.49
C GLU A 151 6.27 3.90 -6.05
N ALA A 152 7.57 3.89 -5.74
CA ALA A 152 8.34 5.08 -5.43
C ALA A 152 8.33 6.10 -6.59
N GLY A 153 8.32 5.61 -7.83
CA GLY A 153 8.23 6.43 -9.03
C GLY A 153 6.83 6.92 -9.41
N GLN A 154 5.77 6.52 -8.70
CA GLN A 154 4.40 6.97 -9.01
C GLN A 154 4.10 8.33 -8.38
N ASN A 155 3.32 9.17 -9.04
CA ASN A 155 2.86 10.44 -8.48
C ASN A 155 1.65 10.20 -7.57
N ALA A 156 1.82 10.43 -6.26
CA ALA A 156 0.79 10.40 -5.25
C ALA A 156 1.24 11.23 -4.03
N ASP A 157 0.28 11.82 -3.32
CA ASP A 157 0.54 12.59 -2.10
C ASP A 157 0.84 11.63 -0.94
N THR A 158 0.09 10.53 -0.84
CA THR A 158 0.39 9.43 0.08
C THR A 158 0.51 8.10 -0.65
N ARG A 159 1.50 7.29 -0.24
CA ARG A 159 1.75 5.94 -0.78
C ARG A 159 1.82 4.94 0.36
N HIS A 160 0.88 4.02 0.38
CA HIS A 160 0.88 2.89 1.29
C HIS A 160 1.14 1.59 0.51
N VAL A 161 1.94 0.71 1.08
CA VAL A 161 2.11 -0.66 0.56
C VAL A 161 1.74 -1.63 1.67
N ILE A 162 0.73 -2.44 1.44
CA ILE A 162 0.27 -3.47 2.37
C ILE A 162 0.82 -4.81 1.90
N ILE A 163 1.58 -5.50 2.73
CA ILE A 163 2.23 -6.76 2.38
C ILE A 163 1.79 -7.83 3.35
N TYR A 164 1.15 -8.87 2.84
CA TYR A 164 0.80 -10.06 3.60
C TYR A 164 1.73 -11.20 3.18
N THR A 165 2.58 -11.68 4.10
CA THR A 165 3.68 -12.61 3.76
C THR A 165 4.16 -13.42 4.96
N ASP A 166 4.80 -14.57 4.73
CA ASP A 166 5.51 -15.29 5.79
C ASP A 166 6.89 -14.67 6.10
N LEU A 167 7.35 -13.70 5.29
CA LEU A 167 8.66 -13.05 5.34
C LEU A 167 9.86 -13.97 5.06
N LEU A 168 9.66 -15.24 4.75
CA LEU A 168 10.71 -16.24 4.62
C LEU A 168 11.16 -16.39 3.17
N GLU A 169 12.12 -15.53 2.78
CA GLU A 169 12.80 -15.63 1.49
C GLU A 169 13.32 -17.06 1.26
N ASN A 170 12.93 -17.67 0.14
CA ASN A 170 13.34 -19.02 -0.23
C ASN A 170 13.64 -19.09 -1.73
N SER A 171 14.71 -18.40 -2.11
CA SER A 171 15.24 -18.39 -3.47
C SER A 171 16.67 -18.92 -3.51
N GLU A 172 17.27 -18.89 -4.70
CA GLU A 172 18.68 -19.19 -4.87
C GLU A 172 19.60 -18.13 -4.24
N LEU A 173 19.08 -16.93 -3.96
CA LEU A 173 19.85 -15.83 -3.38
C LEU A 173 19.95 -15.95 -1.86
N ALA A 174 18.86 -16.36 -1.21
CA ALA A 174 18.81 -16.62 0.23
C ALA A 174 17.71 -17.63 0.58
N LYS A 175 17.95 -18.40 1.65
CA LYS A 175 17.02 -19.41 2.18
C LYS A 175 16.81 -19.19 3.67
N PHE A 176 15.77 -18.44 4.04
CA PHE A 176 15.47 -18.06 5.43
C PHE A 176 14.91 -19.22 6.26
N TYR A 177 14.45 -20.29 5.61
CA TYR A 177 14.20 -21.57 6.27
C TYR A 177 15.48 -22.23 6.82
N ASN A 178 16.67 -21.79 6.40
CA ASN A 178 17.95 -22.20 7.01
C ASN A 178 18.29 -21.26 8.18
N PRO A 179 18.33 -21.75 9.44
CA PRO A 179 18.56 -20.91 10.62
C PRO A 179 19.87 -20.11 10.57
N LYS A 180 20.94 -20.69 10.02
CA LYS A 180 22.25 -20.02 9.91
C LYS A 180 22.18 -18.84 8.94
N THR A 181 21.50 -19.02 7.81
CA THR A 181 21.36 -17.97 6.80
C THR A 181 20.50 -16.84 7.34
N LEU A 182 19.36 -17.17 7.97
CA LEU A 182 18.48 -16.19 8.58
C LEU A 182 19.16 -15.42 9.72
N GLN A 183 19.92 -16.10 10.57
CA GLN A 183 20.67 -15.45 11.65
C GLN A 183 21.69 -14.46 11.11
N GLN A 184 22.42 -14.82 10.05
CA GLN A 184 23.37 -13.91 9.38
C GLN A 184 22.64 -12.68 8.80
N ALA A 185 21.51 -12.91 8.13
CA ALA A 185 20.69 -11.84 7.59
C ALA A 185 20.17 -10.91 8.70
N ALA A 186 19.63 -11.44 9.79
CA ALA A 186 19.08 -10.65 10.91
C ALA A 186 20.14 -9.91 11.74
N GLN A 187 21.40 -10.35 11.72
CA GLN A 187 22.51 -9.69 12.41
C GLN A 187 23.03 -8.46 11.66
N ALA A 188 23.08 -8.54 10.32
CA ALA A 188 23.56 -7.45 9.47
C ALA A 188 22.70 -7.34 8.20
N PRO A 189 21.44 -6.85 8.31
CA PRO A 189 20.49 -6.90 7.19
C PRO A 189 20.95 -6.18 5.93
N VAL A 190 21.55 -4.99 6.09
CA VAL A 190 22.00 -4.15 4.98
C VAL A 190 23.22 -4.77 4.28
N GLU A 191 24.22 -5.21 5.04
CA GLU A 191 25.41 -5.86 4.51
C GLU A 191 25.07 -7.20 3.85
N PHE A 192 24.17 -7.98 4.46
CA PHE A 192 23.67 -9.22 3.89
C PHE A 192 22.97 -8.97 2.56
N SER A 193 22.07 -7.98 2.50
CA SER A 193 21.37 -7.57 1.28
C SER A 193 22.35 -7.19 0.18
N LYS A 194 23.30 -6.30 0.45
CA LYS A 194 24.35 -5.87 -0.49
C LYS A 194 25.12 -7.05 -1.08
N LYS A 195 25.48 -8.01 -0.23
CA LYS A 195 26.31 -9.16 -0.63
C LYS A 195 25.53 -10.22 -1.41
N HIS A 196 24.28 -10.47 -1.05
CA HIS A 196 23.53 -11.66 -1.51
C HIS A 196 22.34 -11.34 -2.40
N LEU A 197 21.69 -10.19 -2.22
CA LEU A 197 20.37 -9.89 -2.80
C LEU A 197 20.42 -8.77 -3.84
N GLU A 198 21.16 -7.69 -3.56
CA GLU A 198 21.17 -6.46 -4.38
C GLU A 198 21.73 -6.66 -5.80
N SER A 199 22.50 -7.73 -6.01
CA SER A 199 22.97 -8.11 -7.35
C SER A 199 21.83 -8.33 -8.36
N PHE A 200 20.62 -8.65 -7.86
CA PHE A 200 19.44 -8.81 -8.69
C PHE A 200 18.63 -7.53 -8.88
N CYS A 201 18.41 -6.79 -7.79
CA CYS A 201 17.64 -5.54 -7.77
C CYS A 201 18.04 -4.76 -6.52
N GLN A 202 18.31 -3.47 -6.66
CA GLN A 202 18.60 -2.60 -5.52
C GLN A 202 17.38 -1.74 -5.23
N PHE A 203 16.99 -1.63 -3.95
CA PHE A 203 15.95 -0.68 -3.56
C PHE A 203 16.44 0.75 -3.80
N GLY A 204 15.57 1.58 -4.39
CA GLY A 204 15.79 3.02 -4.56
C GLY A 204 15.52 3.78 -3.27
N ASP A 205 15.19 5.06 -3.42
CA ASP A 205 14.67 5.89 -2.33
C ASP A 205 13.19 5.55 -2.09
N LEU A 206 12.89 5.08 -0.88
CA LEU A 206 11.55 4.68 -0.44
C LEU A 206 10.97 5.67 0.58
N SER A 207 11.57 6.84 0.77
CA SER A 207 11.19 7.87 1.76
C SER A 207 9.72 8.30 1.70
N ALA A 208 9.13 8.23 0.50
CA ALA A 208 7.73 8.60 0.27
C ALA A 208 6.74 7.43 0.45
N ILE A 209 7.19 6.26 0.92
CA ILE A 209 6.36 5.05 1.07
C ILE A 209 6.23 4.67 2.55
N THR A 210 4.99 4.43 2.97
CA THR A 210 4.69 3.74 4.23
C THR A 210 4.33 2.29 3.94
N ILE A 211 5.09 1.35 4.49
CA ILE A 211 4.91 -0.10 4.30
C ILE A 211 4.23 -0.67 5.54
N HIS A 212 3.12 -1.38 5.35
CA HIS A 212 2.39 -2.10 6.37
C HIS A 212 2.63 -3.60 6.18
N LEU A 213 3.42 -4.20 7.07
CA LEU A 213 3.79 -5.61 7.06
C LEU A 213 2.84 -6.42 7.94
N TYR A 214 2.18 -7.40 7.35
CA TYR A 214 1.29 -8.35 8.02
C TYR A 214 1.85 -9.78 7.91
N PRO A 215 2.74 -10.18 8.83
CA PRO A 215 3.32 -11.51 8.82
C PRO A 215 2.32 -12.62 9.16
N TYR A 216 2.28 -13.69 8.35
CA TYR A 216 1.53 -14.91 8.67
C TYR A 216 2.30 -15.78 9.67
N ARG A 217 1.80 -15.93 10.89
CA ARG A 217 2.48 -16.67 11.97
C ARG A 217 1.80 -18.00 12.26
N THR A 218 2.62 -19.03 12.46
CA THR A 218 2.19 -20.31 13.07
C THR A 218 3.10 -20.62 14.26
N ALA A 219 2.65 -21.48 15.18
CA ALA A 219 3.44 -21.85 16.36
C ALA A 219 4.84 -22.42 16.01
N GLY A 220 5.00 -23.03 14.84
CA GLY A 220 6.27 -23.58 14.36
C GLY A 220 7.19 -22.59 13.63
N THR A 221 6.69 -21.41 13.24
CA THR A 221 7.42 -20.43 12.41
C THR A 221 7.72 -19.12 13.13
N ASP A 222 7.12 -18.87 14.29
CA ASP A 222 7.18 -17.58 14.98
C ASP A 222 8.61 -17.06 15.22
N ALA A 223 9.52 -17.93 15.66
CA ALA A 223 10.91 -17.57 15.89
C ALA A 223 11.65 -17.17 14.60
N PHE A 224 11.36 -17.83 13.48
CA PHE A 224 11.92 -17.48 12.17
C PHE A 224 11.35 -16.15 11.69
N ILE A 225 10.04 -15.97 11.83
CA ILE A 225 9.35 -14.74 11.41
C ILE A 225 9.87 -13.54 12.19
N ASN A 226 10.11 -13.64 13.49
CA ASN A 226 10.68 -12.54 14.28
C ASN A 226 12.05 -12.08 13.76
N GLN A 227 12.90 -13.02 13.34
CA GLN A 227 14.21 -12.69 12.76
C GLN A 227 14.08 -12.13 11.35
N ALA A 228 13.19 -12.69 10.53
CA ALA A 228 12.93 -12.23 9.17
C ALA A 228 12.30 -10.82 9.18
N GLU A 229 11.39 -10.55 10.10
CA GLU A 229 10.80 -9.23 10.34
C GLU A 229 11.89 -8.21 10.66
N LYS A 230 12.80 -8.52 11.59
CA LYS A 230 13.93 -7.65 11.88
C LYS A 230 14.77 -7.35 10.63
N PHE A 231 15.03 -8.38 9.81
CA PHE A 231 15.74 -8.21 8.55
C PHE A 231 15.02 -7.24 7.60
N TRP A 232 13.74 -7.49 7.31
CA TRP A 232 12.96 -6.70 6.36
C TRP A 232 12.72 -5.26 6.82
N VAL A 233 12.36 -5.07 8.10
CA VAL A 233 12.17 -3.73 8.68
C VAL A 233 13.45 -2.92 8.55
N THR A 234 14.57 -3.44 9.07
CA THR A 234 15.87 -2.75 9.03
C THR A 234 16.29 -2.41 7.61
N LEU A 235 16.12 -3.36 6.68
CA LEU A 235 16.49 -3.17 5.29
C LEU A 235 15.65 -2.07 4.62
N LEU A 236 14.33 -2.13 4.76
CA LEU A 236 13.42 -1.18 4.12
C LEU A 236 13.54 0.23 4.71
N GLU A 237 13.69 0.35 6.03
CA GLU A 237 13.93 1.63 6.70
C GLU A 237 15.29 2.24 6.34
N ASN A 238 16.32 1.42 6.12
CA ASN A 238 17.61 1.90 5.60
C ASN A 238 17.49 2.52 4.20
N HIS A 239 16.45 2.15 3.44
CA HIS A 239 16.10 2.77 2.16
C HIS A 239 15.08 3.92 2.30
N GLY A 240 14.77 4.35 3.51
CA GLY A 240 13.94 5.52 3.82
C GLY A 240 12.47 5.21 4.07
N ALA A 241 11.99 3.99 3.82
CA ALA A 241 10.58 3.66 4.05
C ALA A 241 10.20 3.81 5.52
N THR A 242 8.95 4.21 5.80
CA THR A 242 8.35 4.04 7.13
C THR A 242 7.72 2.64 7.19
N VAL A 243 8.11 1.79 8.13
CA VAL A 243 7.58 0.42 8.23
C VAL A 243 6.73 0.26 9.48
N LYS A 244 5.52 -0.27 9.32
CA LYS A 244 4.60 -0.62 10.41
C LYS A 244 4.30 -2.11 10.37
N VAL A 245 4.55 -2.82 11.47
CA VAL A 245 4.29 -4.27 11.56
C VAL A 245 3.02 -4.51 12.35
N ASN A 246 2.08 -5.27 11.77
CA ASN A 246 0.77 -5.57 12.36
C ASN A 246 0.05 -4.36 12.99
N PRO A 247 -0.09 -3.22 12.28
CA PRO A 247 -0.83 -2.06 12.78
C PRO A 247 -2.35 -2.32 12.86
#